data_AF-A0ABD0MIE5-F1
#
_entry.id   AF-A0ABD0MIE5-F1
#
_cell.length_a   1.000
_cell.length_b   1.000
_cell.length_c   1.000
_cell.angle_alpha   90.00
_cell.angle_beta   90.00
_cell.angle_gamma   90.00
#
_symmetry.space_group_name_H-M   'P 1'
#
loop_
_entity.id
_entity.type
_entity.pdbx_description
1 polymer ?
#
loop_
_entity_poly.entity_id
_entity_poly.type
_entity_poly.pdbx_seq_one_letter_code
_entity_poly.pdbx_strand_id
1 'polypeptide(L)'
;MFSMQHSGGVSIMIWGVLSFNGKMELQVVQGRQTAIAYVDMLQWASLLTGGPRLCGNDWVFQQDNAAVHNAYLTKENDVALLDLP
;
A
#
# COMPACT_ATOMS: atom_id res chain seq x y z
N MET A 1 23.30 -6.54 12.82
CA MET A 1 22.26 -6.42 11.76
C MET A 1 22.95 -6.70 10.44
N PHE A 2 22.58 -7.79 9.76
CA PHE A 2 23.11 -8.14 8.43
C PHE A 2 22.01 -7.86 7.41
N SER A 3 22.30 -7.06 6.39
CA SER A 3 21.45 -6.89 5.22
C SER A 3 22.22 -7.41 4.02
N MET A 4 21.71 -8.47 3.39
CA MET A 4 22.17 -8.90 2.08
C MET A 4 21.37 -8.14 1.03
N GLN A 5 22.02 -7.29 0.23
CA GLN A 5 21.44 -6.80 -1.01
C GLN A 5 21.90 -7.71 -2.15
N HIS A 6 20.95 -8.35 -2.82
CA HIS A 6 21.23 -9.10 -4.05
C HIS A 6 21.41 -8.11 -5.20
N SER A 7 22.67 -7.82 -5.54
CA SER A 7 23.04 -7.05 -6.73
C SER A 7 22.97 -7.95 -7.97
N GLY A 8 21.80 -8.01 -8.62
CA GLY A 8 21.62 -8.63 -9.94
C GLY A 8 20.73 -9.87 -9.96
N GLY A 9 19.43 -9.68 -10.21
CA GLY A 9 18.44 -10.74 -10.40
C GLY A 9 17.07 -10.15 -10.79
N VAL A 10 16.12 -11.00 -11.18
CA VAL A 10 14.71 -10.60 -11.36
C VAL A 10 14.13 -10.30 -9.98
N SER A 11 13.64 -9.08 -9.77
CA SER A 11 12.96 -8.66 -8.54
C SER A 11 11.44 -8.65 -8.73
N ILE A 12 10.71 -9.09 -7.72
CA ILE A 12 9.26 -8.93 -7.63
C ILE A 12 8.94 -7.76 -6.70
N MET A 13 7.95 -6.95 -7.07
CA MET A 13 7.37 -5.95 -6.19
C MET A 13 6.06 -6.51 -5.62
N ILE A 14 5.86 -6.36 -4.32
CA ILE A 14 4.68 -6.84 -3.62
C ILE A 14 4.10 -5.67 -2.83
N TRP A 15 2.78 -5.57 -2.81
CA TRP A 15 2.04 -4.66 -1.93
C TRP A 15 1.19 -5.46 -0.93
N GLY A 16 0.96 -4.90 0.25
CA GLY A 16 0.09 -5.51 1.24
C GLY A 16 -0.16 -4.62 2.45
N VAL A 17 -1.19 -4.96 3.20
CA VAL A 17 -1.59 -4.26 4.43
C VAL A 17 -1.44 -5.17 5.63
N LEU A 18 -0.94 -4.59 6.72
CA LEU A 18 -0.71 -5.21 8.01
C LEU A 18 -1.34 -4.33 9.09
N SER A 19 -1.88 -4.97 10.11
CA SER A 19 -2.35 -4.36 11.36
C SER A 19 -1.97 -5.24 12.55
N PHE A 20 -2.20 -4.75 13.77
CA PHE A 20 -2.09 -5.57 14.99
C PHE A 20 -2.99 -6.81 14.95
N ASN A 21 -4.19 -6.71 14.36
CA ASN A 21 -5.19 -7.78 14.35
C ASN A 21 -5.07 -8.74 13.15
N GLY A 22 -4.10 -8.52 12.26
CA GLY A 22 -3.89 -9.39 11.09
C GLY A 22 -3.45 -8.63 9.85
N LYS A 23 -3.52 -9.32 8.71
CA LYS A 23 -3.05 -8.83 7.41
C LYS A 23 -4.07 -9.07 6.31
N MET A 24 -3.93 -8.31 5.23
CA MET A 24 -4.64 -8.56 3.97
C MET A 24 -3.83 -9.48 3.06
N GLU A 25 -4.43 -9.91 1.95
CA GLU A 25 -3.74 -10.69 0.92
C GLU A 25 -2.69 -9.82 0.20
N LEU A 26 -1.50 -10.38 0.00
CA LEU A 26 -0.41 -9.72 -0.69
C LEU A 26 -0.69 -9.67 -2.20
N GLN A 27 -0.52 -8.50 -2.80
CA GLN A 27 -0.69 -8.27 -4.24
C GLN A 27 0.67 -8.22 -4.93
N VAL A 28 0.81 -8.92 -6.06
CA VAL A 28 1.99 -8.78 -6.91
C VAL A 28 1.84 -7.53 -7.78
N VAL A 29 2.82 -6.65 -7.70
CA VAL A 29 2.84 -5.38 -8.41
C VAL A 29 3.79 -5.49 -9.60
N GLN A 30 3.26 -5.22 -10.79
CA GLN A 30 4.03 -5.31 -12.04
C GLN A 30 4.72 -3.99 -12.35
N GLY A 31 6.05 -4.03 -12.49
CA GLY A 31 6.87 -2.91 -12.94
C GLY A 31 6.76 -1.66 -12.06
N ARG A 32 7.03 -0.50 -12.66
CA ARG A 32 6.91 0.80 -11.98
C ARG A 32 5.45 1.21 -11.93
N GLN A 33 4.95 1.46 -10.72
CA GLN A 33 3.58 1.95 -10.51
C GLN A 33 3.41 3.39 -11.00
N THR A 34 2.22 3.66 -11.54
CA THR A 34 1.68 5.01 -11.75
C THR A 34 0.64 5.29 -10.65
N ALA A 35 0.22 6.54 -10.49
CA ALA A 35 -0.85 6.87 -9.54
C ALA A 35 -2.16 6.13 -9.86
N ILE A 36 -2.50 5.98 -11.15
CA ILE A 36 -3.69 5.22 -11.59
C ILE A 36 -3.56 3.76 -11.17
N ALA A 37 -2.45 3.10 -11.52
CA ALA A 37 -2.23 1.70 -11.18
C ALA A 37 -2.22 1.46 -9.66
N TYR A 38 -1.73 2.44 -8.90
CA TYR A 38 -1.78 2.39 -7.44
C TYR A 38 -3.22 2.43 -6.92
N VAL A 39 -4.05 3.38 -7.38
CA VAL A 39 -5.46 3.46 -6.98
C VAL A 39 -6.23 2.20 -7.37
N ASP A 40 -6.03 1.69 -8.59
CA ASP A 40 -6.65 0.44 -9.05
C ASP A 40 -6.27 -0.73 -8.15
N MET A 41 -5.01 -0.79 -7.72
CA MET A 41 -4.51 -1.82 -6.82
C MET A 41 -5.11 -1.69 -5.40
N LEU A 42 -5.28 -0.48 -4.86
CA LEU A 42 -5.97 -0.26 -3.58
C LEU A 42 -7.42 -0.74 -3.61
N GLN A 43 -8.12 -0.45 -4.72
CA GLN A 43 -9.48 -0.90 -4.95
C GLN A 43 -9.55 -2.42 -5.11
N TRP A 44 -8.67 -2.99 -5.93
CA TRP A 44 -8.59 -4.44 -6.16
C TRP A 44 -8.30 -5.21 -4.87
N ALA A 45 -7.36 -4.73 -4.08
CA ALA A 45 -7.04 -5.30 -2.78
C ALA A 45 -8.17 -5.13 -1.75
N SER A 46 -9.24 -4.41 -2.08
CA SER A 46 -10.38 -4.17 -1.19
C SER A 46 -9.99 -3.43 0.09
N LEU A 47 -9.08 -2.45 0.00
CA LEU A 47 -8.59 -1.71 1.18
C LEU A 47 -9.73 -1.09 2.01
N LEU A 48 -10.73 -0.53 1.35
CA LEU A 48 -11.87 0.15 2.01
C LEU A 48 -12.72 -0.78 2.89
N THR A 49 -12.75 -2.08 2.58
CA THR A 49 -13.48 -3.07 3.38
C THR A 49 -12.54 -3.86 4.30
N GLY A 50 -11.28 -4.03 3.90
CA GLY A 50 -10.24 -4.68 4.68
C GLY A 50 -9.79 -3.86 5.90
N GLY A 51 -9.66 -2.55 5.75
CA GLY A 51 -9.28 -1.62 6.82
C GLY A 51 -10.20 -1.73 8.04
N PRO A 52 -11.53 -1.51 7.89
CA PRO A 52 -12.48 -1.67 8.99
C PRO A 52 -12.52 -3.08 9.58
N ARG A 53 -12.36 -4.10 8.73
CA ARG A 53 -12.32 -5.50 9.18
C ARG A 53 -11.12 -5.78 10.09
N LEU A 54 -9.98 -5.14 9.83
CA LEU A 54 -8.76 -5.33 10.59
C LEU A 54 -8.67 -4.40 11.81
N CYS A 55 -9.10 -3.15 11.69
CA CYS A 55 -8.81 -2.11 12.66
C CYS A 55 -10.06 -1.43 13.27
N GLY A 56 -11.27 -1.84 12.88
CA GLY A 56 -12.51 -1.20 13.30
C GLY A 56 -12.84 0.08 12.52
N ASN A 57 -13.92 0.75 12.88
CA ASN A 57 -14.45 1.88 12.10
C ASN A 57 -13.51 3.11 12.07
N ASP A 58 -12.67 3.27 13.10
CA ASP A 58 -11.72 4.38 13.22
C ASP A 58 -10.33 4.00 12.68
N TRP A 59 -10.28 3.11 11.68
CA TRP A 59 -9.03 2.71 11.05
C TRP A 59 -8.38 3.87 10.30
N VAL A 60 -7.06 3.82 10.23
CA VAL A 60 -6.23 4.82 9.56
C VAL A 60 -5.33 4.09 8.57
N PHE A 61 -5.27 4.59 7.33
CA PHE A 61 -4.36 4.07 6.33
C PHE A 61 -3.01 4.79 6.42
N GLN A 62 -1.94 4.00 6.55
CA GLN A 62 -0.57 4.52 6.63
C GLN A 62 0.23 4.02 5.42
N GLN A 63 0.88 4.96 4.73
CA GLN A 63 1.75 4.71 3.59
C GLN A 63 2.96 5.67 3.63
N ASP A 64 3.97 5.41 2.82
CA ASP A 64 5.13 6.29 2.70
C ASP A 64 4.86 7.49 1.74
N ASN A 65 5.76 8.47 1.75
CA ASN A 65 5.63 9.70 0.98
C ASN A 65 6.06 9.54 -0.50
N ALA A 66 5.99 8.33 -1.09
CA ALA A 66 6.37 8.12 -2.49
C ALA A 66 5.55 9.02 -3.43
N ALA A 67 6.15 9.45 -4.55
CA ALA A 67 5.53 10.40 -5.47
C ALA A 67 4.18 9.92 -6.02
N VAL A 68 4.00 8.60 -6.18
CA VAL A 68 2.74 8.01 -6.62
C VAL A 68 1.68 8.02 -5.52
N HIS A 69 2.06 7.86 -4.25
CA HIS A 69 1.16 7.93 -3.09
C HIS A 69 0.70 9.38 -2.82
N ASN A 70 1.53 10.36 -3.19
CA ASN A 70 1.20 11.78 -3.05
C ASN A 70 0.60 12.43 -4.29
N ALA A 71 0.40 11.67 -5.36
CA ALA A 71 -0.24 12.20 -6.55
C ALA A 71 -1.66 12.68 -6.22
N TYR A 72 -2.12 13.75 -6.87
CA TYR A 72 -3.45 14.32 -6.65
C TYR A 72 -4.55 13.24 -6.72
N LEU A 73 -4.49 12.40 -7.76
CA LEU A 73 -5.43 11.30 -7.96
C LEU A 73 -5.46 10.33 -6.78
N THR A 74 -4.30 10.02 -6.20
CA THR A 74 -4.20 9.09 -5.09
C THR A 74 -4.77 9.69 -3.81
N LYS A 75 -4.42 10.95 -3.50
CA LYS A 75 -4.98 11.65 -2.33
C LYS A 75 -6.49 11.83 -2.39
N GLU A 76 -7.07 11.98 -3.58
CA GLU A 76 -8.53 12.06 -3.76
C GLU A 76 -9.24 10.72 -3.45
N ASN A 77 -8.54 9.60 -3.63
CA ASN A 77 -9.08 8.25 -3.44
C ASN A 77 -8.72 7.62 -2.09
N ASP A 78 -7.78 8.22 -1.36
CA ASP A 78 -7.32 7.70 -0.08
C ASP A 78 -8.24 8.10 1.08
N VAL A 79 -8.50 7.15 1.97
CA VAL A 79 -9.27 7.35 3.20
C VAL A 79 -8.34 7.79 4.31
N ALA A 80 -8.76 8.78 5.10
CA ALA A 80 -8.15 9.21 6.38
C ALA A 80 -6.67 8.82 6.53
N LEU A 81 -5.82 9.52 5.78
CA LEU A 81 -4.39 9.26 5.71
C LEU A 81 -3.66 9.74 6.96
N LEU A 82 -2.78 8.90 7.49
CA LEU A 82 -1.67 9.35 8.33
C LEU A 82 -0.44 9.50 7.45
N ASP A 83 -0.18 10.72 6.99
CA ASP A 83 1.04 11.06 6.29
C ASP A 83 2.24 10.92 7.25
N LEU A 84 3.25 10.16 6.84
CA LEU A 84 4.53 10.08 7.54
C LEU A 84 5.60 10.96 6.84
N PRO A 85 6.50 11.60 7.61
CA PRO A 85 7.57 12.43 7.06
C PRO A 85 8.58 11.65 6.20
#